data_AF-A0A1F2X8J5-F1
#
_entry.id   AF-A0A1F2X8J5-F1
#
_cell.length_a   1.000
_cell.length_b   1.000
_cell.length_c   1.000
_cell.angle_alpha   90.00
_cell.angle_beta   90.00
_cell.angle_gamma   90.00
#
_symmetry.space_group_name_H-M   'P 1'
#
loop_
_entity.id
_entity.type
_entity.pdbx_description
1 polymer ?
#
loop_
_entity_poly.entity_id
_entity_poly.type
_entity_poly.pdbx_seq_one_letter_code
_entity_poly.pdbx_strand_id
1 'polypeptide(L)'
;MVLALLVVACGGTGSTATTVGGPTTAPSITTNAGGATTAATTTTTAAPVTTAAGATTTTTTAGPTTTASSDPAVIAEGEELFQRTAGGIGCAYCHTAAATGNPDLGSPDIRGKGYDAIVNQLVNNQNMSFIVLDNGQIEAIAAYLATLAP
;
A
#
# COMPACT_ATOMS: atom_id res chain seq x y z
N MET A 1 -27.31 -15.32 51.05
CA MET A 1 -26.26 -14.45 50.50
C MET A 1 -26.58 -14.20 49.04
N VAL A 2 -26.84 -12.94 48.72
CA VAL A 2 -27.17 -12.45 47.38
C VAL A 2 -25.86 -12.34 46.60
N LEU A 3 -25.73 -13.00 45.44
CA LEU A 3 -24.78 -12.53 44.44
C LEU A 3 -25.31 -12.82 43.02
N ALA A 4 -25.29 -11.74 42.25
CA ALA A 4 -26.03 -11.51 41.02
C ALA A 4 -25.62 -12.41 39.85
N LEU A 5 -26.63 -12.84 39.10
CA LEU A 5 -26.53 -13.23 37.70
C LEU A 5 -26.05 -12.03 36.88
N LEU A 6 -24.99 -12.19 36.10
CA LEU A 6 -24.72 -11.33 34.95
C LEU A 6 -24.92 -12.14 33.66
N VAL A 7 -25.90 -11.70 32.89
CA VAL A 7 -26.29 -12.21 31.58
C VAL A 7 -25.40 -11.57 30.52
N VAL A 8 -24.65 -12.37 29.76
CA VAL A 8 -24.04 -11.91 28.49
C VAL A 8 -24.84 -12.53 27.36
N ALA A 9 -25.53 -11.66 26.63
CA ALA A 9 -26.33 -11.98 25.46
C ALA A 9 -25.42 -12.33 24.27
N CYS A 10 -25.60 -13.51 23.69
CA CYS A 10 -25.20 -13.83 22.33
C CYS A 10 -26.41 -13.55 21.43
N GLY A 11 -26.32 -12.53 20.58
CA GLY A 11 -27.43 -12.13 19.72
C GLY A 11 -26.92 -11.23 18.59
N GLY A 12 -26.57 -11.84 17.46
CA GLY A 12 -26.19 -11.16 16.23
C GLY A 12 -26.72 -11.95 15.03
N THR A 13 -27.96 -11.65 14.69
CA THR A 13 -28.83 -12.29 13.71
C THR A 13 -28.28 -12.24 12.29
N GLY A 14 -28.49 -13.32 11.54
CA GLY A 14 -28.10 -13.43 10.14
C GLY A 14 -28.75 -12.38 9.22
N SER A 15 -28.09 -12.16 8.09
CA SER A 15 -28.65 -11.49 6.93
C SER A 15 -28.26 -12.28 5.68
N THR A 16 -29.18 -13.14 5.24
CA THR A 16 -29.22 -13.66 3.88
C THR A 16 -29.66 -12.54 2.95
N ALA A 17 -28.77 -12.05 2.10
CA ALA A 17 -29.10 -11.18 0.98
C ALA A 17 -28.84 -11.93 -0.33
N THR A 18 -29.95 -12.35 -0.95
CA THR A 18 -30.02 -12.73 -2.36
C THR A 18 -30.14 -11.45 -3.18
N THR A 19 -29.21 -11.19 -4.10
CA THR A 19 -29.40 -10.22 -5.19
C THR A 19 -28.80 -10.75 -6.50
N VAL A 20 -29.72 -11.17 -7.36
CA VAL A 20 -29.83 -11.03 -8.82
C VAL A 20 -28.63 -10.42 -9.57
N GLY A 21 -28.22 -11.12 -10.63
CA GLY A 21 -27.16 -10.71 -11.55
C GLY A 21 -27.47 -9.52 -12.46
N GLY A 22 -26.39 -8.87 -12.87
CA GLY A 22 -26.30 -7.86 -13.93
C GLY A 22 -24.81 -7.57 -14.20
N PRO A 23 -24.42 -7.24 -15.44
CA PRO A 23 -23.01 -7.14 -15.84
C PRO A 23 -22.41 -5.79 -15.42
N THR A 24 -21.30 -5.81 -14.68
CA THR A 24 -20.56 -4.60 -14.32
C THR A 24 -19.26 -4.48 -15.08
N THR A 25 -19.31 -3.57 -16.05
CA THR A 25 -18.24 -2.77 -16.62
C THR A 25 -17.19 -2.35 -15.58
N ALA A 26 -15.93 -2.40 -16.00
CA ALA A 26 -14.75 -2.04 -15.22
C ALA A 26 -14.81 -0.61 -14.63
N PRO A 27 -14.30 -0.39 -13.41
CA PRO A 27 -14.13 0.96 -12.87
C PRO A 27 -12.81 1.55 -13.37
N SER A 28 -12.92 2.62 -14.16
CA SER A 28 -11.82 3.55 -14.43
C SER A 28 -11.56 4.37 -13.16
N ILE A 29 -10.38 4.22 -12.57
CA ILE A 29 -9.89 5.08 -11.50
C ILE A 29 -9.51 6.42 -12.12
N THR A 30 -10.31 7.45 -11.83
CA THR A 30 -9.94 8.85 -12.02
C THR A 30 -9.91 9.49 -10.64
N THR A 31 -8.72 9.74 -10.12
CA THR A 31 -8.48 10.55 -8.94
C THR A 31 -7.96 11.91 -9.39
N ASN A 32 -8.81 12.92 -9.29
CA ASN A 32 -8.38 14.31 -9.23
C ASN A 32 -9.36 15.07 -8.31
N ALA A 33 -8.87 15.48 -7.14
CA ALA A 33 -9.58 16.41 -6.27
C ALA A 33 -8.58 17.30 -5.52
N GLY A 34 -8.82 18.60 -5.63
CA GLY A 34 -8.06 19.71 -5.05
C GLY A 34 -8.15 20.87 -6.05
N GLY A 35 -9.17 21.74 -6.04
CA GLY A 35 -9.93 22.27 -4.92
C GLY A 35 -9.56 23.74 -4.76
N ALA A 36 -10.19 24.62 -5.54
CA ALA A 36 -10.18 26.07 -5.30
C ALA A 36 -11.41 26.75 -5.93
N THR A 37 -12.36 27.09 -5.05
CA THR A 37 -13.11 28.36 -4.96
C THR A 37 -13.65 29.07 -6.21
N THR A 38 -14.98 29.22 -6.18
CA THR A 38 -15.90 30.12 -6.87
C THR A 38 -15.37 31.54 -7.20
N ALA A 39 -15.47 31.93 -8.48
CA ALA A 39 -15.73 33.32 -8.88
C ALA A 39 -16.29 33.43 -10.33
N ALA A 40 -17.51 33.98 -10.41
CA ALA A 40 -18.12 34.85 -11.42
C ALA A 40 -17.93 34.60 -12.95
N THR A 41 -19.08 34.41 -13.59
CA THR A 41 -19.38 34.61 -15.02
C THR A 41 -19.15 36.06 -15.47
N THR A 42 -18.35 36.27 -16.52
CA THR A 42 -18.51 37.41 -17.43
C THR A 42 -18.05 37.04 -18.85
N THR A 43 -18.95 37.20 -19.82
CA THR A 43 -18.70 37.09 -21.26
C THR A 43 -18.05 38.39 -21.76
N THR A 44 -17.07 38.31 -22.69
CA THR A 44 -16.99 39.10 -23.96
C THR A 44 -15.57 39.13 -24.57
N THR A 45 -15.53 38.79 -25.88
CA THR A 45 -14.58 39.16 -26.95
C THR A 45 -13.15 38.61 -26.97
N ALA A 46 -12.86 37.91 -28.08
CA ALA A 46 -11.58 37.35 -28.50
C ALA A 46 -10.61 38.40 -29.07
N ALA A 47 -9.32 38.26 -28.77
CA ALA A 47 -8.13 38.52 -29.61
C ALA A 47 -6.84 38.06 -28.86
N PRO A 48 -5.66 38.07 -29.50
CA PRO A 48 -5.03 36.94 -30.18
C PRO A 48 -4.00 36.17 -29.34
N VAL A 49 -3.69 34.99 -29.83
CA VAL A 49 -2.67 34.04 -29.36
C VAL A 49 -1.33 34.75 -29.13
N THR A 50 -0.86 34.74 -27.89
CA THR A 50 0.55 35.02 -27.57
C THR A 50 1.07 33.83 -26.79
N THR A 51 1.93 33.07 -27.43
CA THR A 51 2.63 31.90 -26.88
C THR A 51 3.57 32.37 -25.77
N ALA A 52 3.14 32.29 -24.51
CA ALA A 52 4.02 32.47 -23.36
C ALA A 52 4.47 31.10 -22.87
N ALA A 53 5.80 30.91 -22.93
CA ALA A 53 6.51 29.70 -22.60
C ALA A 53 6.14 29.15 -21.22
N GLY A 54 5.96 27.83 -21.17
CA GLY A 54 5.55 27.09 -19.99
C GLY A 54 6.48 27.33 -18.81
N ALA A 55 5.85 27.66 -17.68
CA ALA A 55 6.46 27.47 -16.37
C ALA A 55 6.64 25.96 -16.19
N THR A 56 7.87 25.48 -16.41
CA THR A 56 8.30 24.16 -15.99
C THR A 56 8.29 24.14 -14.47
N THR A 57 7.21 23.67 -13.88
CA THR A 57 7.22 23.20 -12.49
C THR A 57 8.14 21.98 -12.46
N THR A 58 9.40 22.22 -12.11
CA THR A 58 10.32 21.15 -11.74
C THR A 58 9.83 20.59 -10.41
N THR A 59 8.91 19.62 -10.47
CA THR A 59 8.70 18.70 -9.36
C THR A 59 9.99 17.91 -9.24
N THR A 60 10.88 18.34 -8.34
CA THR A 60 11.96 17.50 -7.86
C THR A 60 11.31 16.35 -7.10
N THR A 61 11.02 15.26 -7.80
CA THR A 61 10.84 13.96 -7.19
C THR A 61 12.11 13.70 -6.39
N ALA A 62 12.01 13.83 -5.07
CA ALA A 62 13.09 13.41 -4.18
C ALA A 62 13.43 11.96 -4.56
N GLY A 63 14.71 11.71 -4.83
CA GLY A 63 15.18 10.34 -5.04
C GLY A 63 14.81 9.45 -3.85
N PRO A 64 14.84 8.12 -4.02
CA PRO A 64 14.50 7.18 -2.96
C PRO A 64 15.32 7.54 -1.72
N THR A 65 14.61 7.97 -0.69
CA THR A 65 15.23 8.29 0.59
C THR A 65 15.66 6.96 1.19
N THR A 66 16.97 6.79 1.44
CA THR A 66 17.53 5.57 2.03
C THR A 66 17.07 5.32 3.48
N THR A 67 16.30 6.25 4.05
CA THR A 67 15.65 6.12 5.35
C THR A 67 14.23 5.62 5.14
N ALA A 68 13.92 4.44 5.68
CA ALA A 68 12.58 3.87 5.62
C ALA A 68 11.55 4.79 6.32
N SER A 69 10.34 4.86 5.78
CA SER A 69 9.27 5.68 6.35
C SER A 69 8.98 5.29 7.79
N SER A 70 8.72 6.29 8.64
CA SER A 70 8.26 6.09 10.03
C SER A 70 6.76 6.40 10.18
N ASP A 71 6.05 6.64 9.08
CA ASP A 71 4.60 6.86 9.08
C ASP A 71 3.87 5.56 9.46
N PRO A 72 3.04 5.54 10.53
CA PRO A 72 2.29 4.35 10.94
C PRO A 72 1.40 3.77 9.85
N ALA A 73 0.84 4.59 8.95
CA ALA A 73 0.01 4.10 7.85
C ALA A 73 0.83 3.29 6.83
N VAL A 74 2.04 3.79 6.51
CA VAL A 74 2.97 3.10 5.59
C VAL A 74 3.49 1.80 6.21
N ILE A 75 3.75 1.79 7.52
CA ILE A 75 4.16 0.58 8.24
C ILE A 75 3.03 -0.46 8.22
N ALA A 76 1.79 -0.06 8.47
CA ALA A 76 0.64 -0.97 8.44
C ALA A 76 0.38 -1.55 7.05
N GLU A 77 0.50 -0.74 6.00
CA GLU A 77 0.47 -1.22 4.61
C GLU A 77 1.59 -2.23 4.34
N GLY A 78 2.81 -1.91 4.79
CA GLY A 78 3.96 -2.81 4.70
C GLY A 78 3.74 -4.15 5.38
N GLU A 79 3.11 -4.15 6.56
CA GLU A 79 2.75 -5.37 7.29
C GLU A 79 1.74 -6.22 6.49
N GLU A 80 0.70 -5.60 5.93
CA GLU A 80 -0.30 -6.30 5.12
C GLU A 80 0.33 -6.93 3.88
N LEU A 81 1.14 -6.17 3.15
CA LEU A 81 1.89 -6.63 1.98
C LEU A 81 2.81 -7.80 2.35
N PHE A 82 3.56 -7.64 3.44
CA PHE A 82 4.49 -8.65 3.95
C PHE A 82 3.76 -9.93 4.34
N GLN A 83 2.60 -9.85 5.00
CA GLN A 83 1.92 -11.04 5.52
C GLN A 83 1.09 -11.78 4.48
N ARG A 84 0.50 -11.08 3.50
CA ARG A 84 -0.62 -11.66 2.74
C ARG A 84 -0.55 -11.50 1.23
N THR A 85 0.02 -10.41 0.71
CA THR A 85 -0.28 -10.03 -0.68
C THR A 85 0.94 -9.94 -1.59
N ALA A 86 2.17 -9.85 -1.08
CA ALA A 86 3.36 -9.89 -1.92
C ALA A 86 3.42 -11.21 -2.73
N GLY A 87 3.32 -11.11 -4.05
CA GLY A 87 3.22 -12.28 -4.95
C GLY A 87 2.01 -13.18 -4.73
N GLY A 88 0.95 -12.66 -4.09
CA GLY A 88 -0.27 -13.40 -3.77
C GLY A 88 -0.19 -14.34 -2.56
N ILE A 89 0.97 -14.45 -1.91
CA ILE A 89 1.19 -15.33 -0.75
C ILE A 89 1.77 -14.60 0.48
N GLY A 90 2.33 -13.40 0.27
CA GLY A 90 3.06 -12.66 1.30
C GLY A 90 4.50 -13.15 1.48
N CYS A 91 5.39 -12.24 1.86
CA CYS A 91 6.77 -12.53 2.24
C CYS A 91 6.85 -13.47 3.46
N ALA A 92 5.89 -13.37 4.38
CA ALA A 92 5.82 -14.15 5.60
C ALA A 92 5.72 -15.66 5.36
N TYR A 93 5.21 -16.09 4.20
CA TYR A 93 5.15 -17.50 3.86
C TYR A 93 6.53 -18.15 3.83
N CYS A 94 7.52 -17.48 3.22
CA CYS A 94 8.89 -17.96 3.14
C CYS A 94 9.74 -17.49 4.33
N HIS A 95 9.55 -16.25 4.79
CA HIS A 95 10.43 -15.63 5.78
C HIS A 95 9.88 -15.68 7.22
N THR A 96 8.75 -16.35 7.43
CA THR A 96 7.94 -16.35 8.66
C THR A 96 7.31 -14.99 8.96
N ALA A 97 6.30 -14.96 9.83
CA ALA A 97 5.66 -13.72 10.25
C ALA A 97 6.62 -12.74 10.95
N ALA A 98 7.66 -13.27 11.62
CA ALA A 98 8.68 -12.47 12.31
C ALA A 98 9.84 -12.06 11.38
N ALA A 99 9.79 -12.39 10.09
CA ALA A 99 10.86 -12.11 9.12
C ALA A 99 12.23 -12.74 9.45
N THR A 100 12.29 -13.71 10.36
CA THR A 100 13.53 -14.38 10.80
C THR A 100 14.08 -15.40 9.81
N GLY A 101 13.38 -15.64 8.70
CA GLY A 101 13.73 -16.67 7.74
C GLY A 101 13.19 -18.05 8.11
N ASN A 102 13.26 -18.96 7.14
CA ASN A 102 12.86 -20.36 7.28
C ASN A 102 13.98 -21.26 6.74
N PRO A 103 14.69 -22.01 7.60
CA PRO A 103 15.81 -22.86 7.18
C PRO A 103 15.36 -24.02 6.27
N ASP A 104 14.15 -24.54 6.45
CA ASP A 104 13.63 -25.64 5.62
C ASP A 104 13.38 -25.21 4.17
N LEU A 105 13.16 -23.90 3.96
CA LEU A 105 12.99 -23.28 2.65
C LEU A 105 14.25 -22.54 2.17
N GLY A 106 15.35 -22.60 2.93
CA GLY A 106 16.57 -21.83 2.64
C GLY A 106 16.36 -20.30 2.65
N SER A 107 15.30 -19.81 3.30
CA SER A 107 14.95 -18.40 3.33
C SER A 107 15.67 -17.70 4.49
N PRO A 108 16.46 -16.64 4.25
CA PRO A 108 17.23 -15.97 5.31
C PRO A 108 16.37 -15.03 6.17
N ASP A 109 16.96 -14.57 7.27
CA ASP A 109 16.46 -13.43 8.05
C ASP A 109 16.52 -12.14 7.23
N ILE A 110 15.39 -11.44 7.15
CA ILE A 110 15.23 -10.19 6.39
C ILE A 110 14.78 -9.02 7.26
N ARG A 111 14.83 -9.15 8.59
CA ARG A 111 14.56 -8.02 9.49
C ARG A 111 15.51 -6.86 9.21
N GLY A 112 14.98 -5.64 9.23
CA GLY A 112 15.74 -4.42 8.97
C GLY A 112 16.25 -4.24 7.54
N LYS A 113 15.89 -5.11 6.59
CA LYS A 113 16.31 -4.93 5.19
C LYS A 113 15.55 -3.75 4.56
N GLY A 114 16.32 -2.81 4.00
CA GLY A 114 15.79 -1.64 3.32
C GLY A 114 15.44 -1.89 1.85
N TYR A 115 14.87 -0.86 1.23
CA TYR A 115 14.38 -0.85 -0.15
C TYR A 115 15.32 -1.53 -1.16
N ASP A 116 16.59 -1.08 -1.24
CA ASP A 116 17.55 -1.58 -2.23
C ASP A 116 17.84 -3.08 -2.08
N ALA A 117 17.86 -3.58 -0.84
CA ALA A 117 18.07 -5.00 -0.58
C ALA A 117 16.87 -5.83 -1.06
N ILE A 118 15.65 -5.31 -0.86
CA ILE A 118 14.42 -5.97 -1.33
C ILE A 118 14.38 -5.98 -2.86
N VAL A 119 14.59 -4.84 -3.52
CA VAL A 119 14.65 -4.74 -4.99
C VAL A 119 15.68 -5.72 -5.55
N ASN A 120 16.89 -5.73 -4.99
CA ASN A 120 17.95 -6.61 -5.45
C ASN A 120 17.55 -8.09 -5.36
N GLN A 121 16.85 -8.50 -4.31
CA GLN A 121 16.39 -9.89 -4.17
C GLN A 121 15.23 -10.21 -5.11
N LEU A 122 14.26 -9.30 -5.29
CA LEU A 122 13.14 -9.51 -6.22
C LEU A 122 13.62 -9.66 -7.68
N VAL A 123 14.71 -8.97 -8.05
CA VAL A 123 15.27 -9.04 -9.40
C VAL A 123 16.20 -10.23 -9.59
N ASN A 124 17.07 -10.53 -8.62
CA ASN A 124 18.16 -11.50 -8.81
C ASN A 124 17.89 -12.88 -8.22
N ASN A 125 16.89 -13.04 -7.36
CA ASN A 125 16.55 -14.33 -6.76
C ASN A 125 15.43 -15.01 -7.54
N GLN A 126 15.77 -16.11 -8.22
CA GLN A 126 14.81 -16.89 -9.01
C GLN A 126 13.62 -17.38 -8.18
N ASN A 127 13.83 -17.70 -6.89
CA ASN A 127 12.78 -18.13 -5.98
C ASN A 127 11.79 -17.01 -5.60
N MET A 128 12.11 -15.75 -5.91
CA MET A 128 11.26 -14.59 -5.64
C MET A 128 10.78 -13.89 -6.92
N SER A 129 11.21 -14.35 -8.10
CA SER A 129 10.95 -13.72 -9.40
C SER A 129 9.48 -13.62 -9.81
N PHE A 130 8.59 -14.39 -9.16
CA PHE A 130 7.14 -14.30 -9.36
C PHE A 130 6.48 -13.16 -8.58
N ILE A 131 7.20 -12.54 -7.64
CA ILE A 131 6.71 -11.45 -6.82
C ILE A 131 6.93 -10.15 -7.59
N VAL A 132 5.82 -9.53 -8.01
CA VAL A 132 5.83 -8.21 -8.67
C VAL A 132 5.26 -7.19 -7.71
N LEU A 133 6.08 -6.21 -7.34
CA LEU A 133 5.72 -5.11 -6.46
C LEU A 133 6.14 -3.79 -7.12
N ASP A 134 5.34 -2.75 -6.93
CA ASP A 134 5.75 -1.39 -7.31
C ASP A 134 6.65 -0.75 -6.23
N ASN A 135 7.25 0.39 -6.57
CA ASN A 135 8.19 1.06 -5.67
C ASN A 135 7.54 1.46 -4.34
N GLY A 136 6.29 1.91 -4.33
CA GLY A 136 5.60 2.31 -3.09
C GLY A 136 5.36 1.10 -2.18
N GLN A 137 5.00 -0.04 -2.77
CA GLN A 137 4.85 -1.29 -2.02
C GLN A 137 6.17 -1.77 -1.40
N ILE A 138 7.29 -1.66 -2.15
CA ILE A 138 8.61 -2.03 -1.63
C ILE A 138 9.04 -1.08 -0.51
N GLU A 139 8.77 0.23 -0.63
CA GLU A 139 9.00 1.21 0.42
C GLU A 139 8.19 0.89 1.69
N ALA A 140 6.92 0.53 1.55
CA ALA A 140 6.06 0.14 2.66
C ALA A 140 6.60 -1.12 3.37
N ILE A 141 6.97 -2.16 2.62
CA ILE A 141 7.57 -3.37 3.18
C ILE A 141 8.90 -3.05 3.88
N ALA A 142 9.75 -2.21 3.29
CA ALA A 142 11.00 -1.79 3.91
C ALA A 142 10.76 -1.04 5.24
N ALA A 143 9.74 -0.18 5.30
CA ALA A 143 9.31 0.48 6.53
C ALA A 143 8.87 -0.52 7.60
N TYR A 144 8.06 -1.51 7.24
CA TYR A 144 7.67 -2.57 8.16
C TYR A 144 8.88 -3.39 8.65
N LEU A 145 9.75 -3.83 7.75
CA LEU A 145 10.95 -4.60 8.11
C LEU A 145 11.89 -3.82 9.03
N ALA A 146 11.97 -2.49 8.89
CA ALA A 146 12.74 -1.64 9.79
C ALA A 146 12.22 -1.69 11.24
N THR A 147 10.92 -1.88 11.46
CA THR A 147 10.35 -2.05 12.82
C THR A 147 10.76 -3.37 13.48
N LEU A 148 11.17 -4.35 12.69
CA LEU A 148 11.58 -5.68 13.15
C LEU A 148 13.11 -5.80 13.34
N ALA A 149 13.87 -4.75 13.05
CA ALA A 149 15.32 -4.77 13.16
C ALA A 149 15.77 -5.20 14.59
N PRO A 150 16.79 -6.06 14.70
CA PRO A 150 17.29 -6.55 16.00
C PRO A 150 18.02 -5.47 16.81
#